data_AF-A0A534J2R5-F1
#
_entry.id   AF-A0A534J2R5-F1
#
_cell.length_a   1.000
_cell.length_b   1.000
_cell.length_c   1.000
_cell.angle_alpha   90.00
_cell.angle_beta   90.00
_cell.angle_gamma   90.00
#
_symmetry.space_group_name_H-M   'P 1'
#
loop_
_entity.id
_entity.type
_entity.pdbx_description
1 polymer ?
#
loop_
_entity_poly.entity_id
_entity_poly.type
_entity_poly.pdbx_seq_one_letter_code
_entity_poly.pdbx_strand_id
1 'polypeptide(L)'
;MSLVFAGICSHAPGITGRSSMADPALREPFYAAYRRLGERLIATRPDALVVVAAEHFANFFMNNMPSFAIGMADRYSGPIEDPGWLGIPRTSVPGNAALSQQLIGEIMQ
;
A
#
# COMPACT_ATOMS: atom_id res chain seq x y z
N MET A 1 -20.94 2.82 -5.87
CA MET A 1 -19.52 2.75 -6.28
C MET A 1 -19.30 1.45 -7.02
N SER A 2 -18.50 1.43 -8.10
CA SER A 2 -18.19 0.22 -8.85
C SER A 2 -16.76 -0.25 -8.59
N LEU A 3 -16.56 -1.53 -8.30
CA LEU A 3 -15.24 -2.14 -8.26
C LEU A 3 -14.76 -2.38 -9.69
N VAL A 4 -13.75 -1.63 -10.13
CA VAL A 4 -13.20 -1.73 -11.50
C VAL A 4 -11.96 -2.62 -11.59
N PHE A 5 -11.31 -2.89 -10.45
CA PHE A 5 -10.08 -3.66 -10.38
C PHE A 5 -9.92 -4.31 -9.01
N ALA A 6 -9.39 -5.54 -8.98
CA ALA A 6 -8.91 -6.20 -7.78
C ALA A 6 -7.59 -6.89 -8.08
N GLY A 7 -6.62 -6.76 -7.18
CA GLY A 7 -5.29 -7.34 -7.33
C GLY A 7 -4.62 -7.54 -5.98
N ILE A 8 -3.60 -8.40 -5.97
CA ILE A 8 -2.79 -8.71 -4.80
C ILE A 8 -1.31 -8.62 -5.19
N CYS A 9 -0.49 -8.13 -4.28
CA CYS A 9 0.96 -8.16 -4.44
C CYS A 9 1.64 -8.20 -3.06
N SER A 10 2.89 -8.64 -3.02
CA SER A 10 3.70 -8.58 -1.81
C SER A 10 4.12 -7.13 -1.51
N HIS A 11 4.33 -6.82 -0.24
CA HIS A 11 4.86 -5.53 0.21
C HIS A 11 6.13 -5.67 1.07
N ALA A 12 6.84 -6.80 0.93
CA ALA A 12 8.05 -7.05 1.70
C ALA A 12 9.11 -5.97 1.42
N PRO A 13 9.76 -5.39 2.45
CA PRO A 13 10.71 -4.28 2.28
C PRO A 13 11.95 -4.66 1.46
N GLY A 14 12.27 -5.95 1.35
CA GLY A 14 13.36 -6.45 0.50
C GLY A 14 13.13 -6.21 -1.00
N ILE A 15 11.87 -6.02 -1.42
CA ILE A 15 11.52 -5.72 -2.81
C ILE A 15 12.16 -4.41 -3.27
N THR A 16 12.31 -3.42 -2.39
CA THR A 16 12.91 -2.12 -2.73
C THR A 16 14.29 -1.96 -2.09
N GLY A 17 14.44 -2.30 -0.81
CA GLY A 17 15.66 -2.00 -0.04
C GLY A 17 16.82 -2.99 -0.25
N ARG A 18 16.56 -4.19 -0.78
CA ARG A 18 17.56 -5.28 -0.90
C ARG A 18 17.47 -6.03 -2.23
N SER A 19 16.94 -5.40 -3.26
CA SER A 19 16.71 -6.03 -4.57
C SER A 19 17.98 -6.55 -5.25
N SER A 20 19.13 -5.94 -4.97
CA SER A 20 20.44 -6.37 -5.47
C SER A 20 20.90 -7.71 -4.90
N MET A 21 20.33 -8.15 -3.76
CA MET A 21 20.68 -9.43 -3.12
C MET A 21 19.96 -10.63 -3.75
N ALA A 22 18.94 -10.39 -4.58
CA ALA A 22 18.20 -11.44 -5.27
C ALA A 22 18.88 -11.83 -6.58
N ASP A 23 18.86 -13.13 -6.90
CA ASP A 23 19.28 -13.62 -8.22
C ASP A 23 18.49 -12.89 -9.33
N PRO A 24 19.17 -12.23 -10.29
CA PRO A 24 18.51 -11.56 -11.41
C PRO A 24 17.51 -12.45 -12.16
N ALA A 25 17.78 -13.75 -12.27
CA ALA A 25 16.88 -14.70 -12.94
C ALA A 25 15.52 -14.84 -12.24
N LEU A 26 15.45 -14.58 -10.93
CA LEU A 26 14.21 -14.56 -10.15
C LEU A 26 13.64 -13.13 -10.03
N ARG A 27 14.52 -12.14 -9.89
CA ARG A 27 14.16 -10.74 -9.66
C ARG A 27 13.50 -10.08 -10.87
N GLU A 28 14.03 -10.28 -12.07
CA GLU A 28 13.51 -9.58 -13.26
C GLU A 28 12.08 -10.03 -13.64
N PRO A 29 11.75 -11.34 -13.64
CA PRO A 29 10.37 -11.78 -13.85
C PRO A 29 9.41 -11.27 -12.77
N PHE A 30 9.86 -11.21 -11.51
CA PHE A 30 9.09 -10.64 -10.41
C PHE A 30 8.74 -9.18 -10.67
N TYR A 31 9.71 -8.33 -11.04
CA TYR A 31 9.42 -6.93 -11.36
C TYR A 31 8.59 -6.77 -12.63
N ALA A 32 8.79 -7.62 -13.65
CA ALA A 32 7.95 -7.61 -14.84
C ALA A 32 6.47 -7.87 -14.48
N ALA A 33 6.20 -8.77 -13.53
CA ALA A 33 4.85 -9.00 -13.03
C ALA A 33 4.26 -7.77 -12.31
N TYR A 34 5.03 -7.05 -11.49
CA TYR A 34 4.60 -5.79 -10.87
C TYR A 34 4.28 -4.71 -11.89
N ARG A 35 5.12 -4.56 -12.92
CA ARG A 35 4.87 -3.60 -14.02
C ARG A 35 3.56 -3.91 -14.74
N ARG A 36 3.34 -5.18 -15.10
CA ARG A 36 2.09 -5.63 -15.73
C ARG A 36 0.87 -5.44 -14.83
N LEU A 37 1.00 -5.63 -13.52
CA LEU A 37 -0.07 -5.34 -12.56
C LEU A 37 -0.41 -3.84 -12.56
N GLY A 38 0.61 -2.98 -12.52
CA GLY A 38 0.45 -1.52 -12.58
C GLY A 38 -0.19 -1.04 -13.88
N GLU A 39 0.24 -1.57 -15.03
CA GLU A 39 -0.36 -1.27 -16.34
C GLU A 39 -1.85 -1.61 -16.38
N ARG A 40 -2.22 -2.80 -15.90
CA ARG A 40 -3.63 -3.22 -15.84
C ARG A 40 -4.45 -2.36 -14.90
N LEU A 41 -3.90 -1.98 -13.74
CA LEU A 41 -4.57 -1.09 -12.79
C LEU A 41 -4.81 0.30 -13.39
N ILE A 42 -3.79 0.89 -14.03
CA ILE A 42 -3.91 2.22 -14.65
C ILE A 42 -4.95 2.20 -15.77
N ALA A 43 -4.99 1.11 -16.57
CA ALA A 43 -5.95 0.97 -17.67
C ALA A 43 -7.43 0.99 -17.19
N THR A 44 -7.72 0.58 -15.96
CA THR A 44 -9.10 0.65 -15.41
C THR A 44 -9.49 2.04 -14.93
N ARG A 45 -8.56 3.01 -14.87
CA ARG A 45 -8.77 4.40 -14.42
C ARG A 45 -9.56 4.50 -13.10
N PRO A 46 -9.06 3.91 -11.99
CA PRO A 46 -9.74 4.02 -10.70
C PRO A 46 -9.68 5.45 -10.16
N ASP A 47 -10.77 5.92 -9.55
CA ASP A 47 -10.79 7.21 -8.84
C ASP A 47 -10.12 7.15 -7.46
N ALA A 48 -10.12 5.96 -6.84
CA ALA A 48 -9.52 5.70 -5.54
C ALA A 48 -9.04 4.25 -5.42
N LEU A 49 -8.05 4.00 -4.55
CA LEU A 49 -7.57 2.67 -4.20
C LEU A 49 -7.85 2.41 -2.72
N VAL A 50 -8.53 1.29 -2.43
CA VAL A 50 -8.61 0.74 -1.07
C VAL A 50 -7.46 -0.25 -0.92
N VAL A 51 -6.44 0.13 -0.16
CA VAL A 51 -5.27 -0.71 0.10
C VAL A 51 -5.43 -1.40 1.45
N VAL A 52 -5.53 -2.73 1.43
CA VAL A 52 -5.57 -3.56 2.64
C VAL A 52 -4.17 -4.11 2.87
N ALA A 53 -3.56 -3.75 3.99
CA ALA A 53 -2.21 -4.18 4.35
C ALA A 53 -2.10 -4.42 5.86
N ALA A 54 -1.20 -5.31 6.25
CA ALA A 54 -0.85 -5.52 7.65
C ALA A 54 0.02 -4.39 8.18
N GLU A 55 -0.14 -4.11 9.47
CA GLU A 55 0.77 -3.27 10.24
C GLU A 55 2.05 -4.04 10.63
N HIS A 56 3.19 -3.37 10.62
CA HIS A 56 4.51 -3.82 11.05
C HIS A 56 5.07 -2.94 12.19
N PHE A 57 4.21 -2.50 13.12
CA PHE A 57 4.54 -1.66 14.28
C PHE A 57 5.05 -0.25 13.94
N ALA A 58 4.66 0.28 12.78
CA ALA A 58 4.91 1.66 12.40
C ALA A 58 3.98 2.68 13.07
N ASN A 59 2.70 2.33 13.26
CA ASN A 59 1.68 3.23 13.79
C ASN A 59 0.97 2.66 15.03
N PHE A 60 0.87 1.34 15.14
CA PHE A 60 0.18 0.67 16.23
C PHE A 60 1.13 -0.26 16.98
N PHE A 61 1.06 -0.22 18.31
CA PHE A 61 1.90 -1.03 19.19
C PHE A 61 1.04 -2.00 20.01
N MET A 62 1.68 -2.92 20.72
CA MET A 62 0.98 -3.97 21.46
C MET A 62 -0.06 -3.46 22.47
N ASN A 63 0.10 -2.23 22.97
CA ASN A 63 -0.85 -1.60 23.90
C ASN A 63 -2.05 -0.93 23.21
N ASN A 64 -2.10 -0.86 21.87
CA ASN A 64 -3.18 -0.23 21.11
C ASN A 64 -3.25 -0.78 19.67
N MET A 65 -3.27 -2.11 19.52
CA MET A 65 -3.35 -2.78 18.22
C MET A 65 -4.82 -3.12 17.89
N PRO A 66 -5.46 -2.44 16.92
CA PRO A 66 -6.83 -2.75 16.54
C PRO A 66 -6.90 -3.99 15.64
N SER A 67 -8.03 -4.71 15.63
CA SER A 67 -8.28 -5.77 14.63
C SER A 67 -8.40 -5.20 13.21
N PHE A 68 -8.98 -4.00 13.08
CA PHE A 68 -9.09 -3.26 11.83
C PHE A 68 -8.83 -1.77 12.09
N ALA A 69 -8.07 -1.14 11.21
CA ALA A 69 -7.89 0.31 11.19
C ALA A 69 -8.16 0.83 9.77
N ILE A 70 -8.93 1.91 9.67
CA ILE A 70 -9.22 2.58 8.40
C ILE A 70 -8.70 4.01 8.49
N GLY A 71 -7.79 4.36 7.59
CA GLY A 71 -7.29 5.73 7.47
C GLY A 71 -8.38 6.66 6.93
N MET A 72 -8.48 7.85 7.53
CA MET A 72 -9.45 8.88 7.15
C MET A 72 -8.83 10.26 6.89
N ALA A 73 -7.51 10.31 6.65
CA ALA A 73 -6.81 11.56 6.38
C ALA A 73 -6.88 11.95 4.90
N ASP A 74 -6.82 13.25 4.60
CA ASP A 74 -6.69 13.76 3.23
C ASP A 74 -5.31 13.50 2.62
N ARG A 75 -4.29 13.31 3.46
CA ARG A 75 -2.94 12.91 3.05
C ARG A 75 -2.28 12.03 4.11
N TYR A 76 -1.45 11.11 3.66
CA TYR A 76 -0.58 10.29 4.49
C TYR A 76 0.88 10.67 4.22
N SER A 77 1.71 10.65 5.27
CA SER A 77 3.15 10.89 5.19
C SER A 77 3.89 9.63 5.60
N GLY A 78 4.81 9.17 4.77
CA GLY A 78 5.58 7.95 5.01
C GLY A 78 6.50 7.63 3.84
N PRO A 79 7.21 6.50 3.84
CA PRO A 79 7.34 5.56 4.96
C PRO A 79 8.00 6.19 6.20
N ILE A 80 7.81 5.59 7.38
CA ILE A 80 8.48 6.07 8.60
C ILE A 80 9.93 5.58 8.68
N GLU A 81 10.19 4.45 8.04
CA GLU A 81 11.46 3.74 7.98
C GLU A 81 12.55 4.58 7.34
N ASP A 82 13.80 4.25 7.65
CA ASP A 82 14.96 4.89 7.04
C ASP A 82 14.93 4.71 5.50
N PRO A 83 15.01 5.80 4.71
CA PRO A 83 14.97 5.72 3.26
C PRO A 83 16.13 4.92 2.65
N GLY A 84 17.30 4.90 3.30
CA GLY A 84 18.46 4.11 2.86
C GLY A 84 18.24 2.62 3.05
N TRP A 85 17.58 2.22 4.13
CA TRP A 85 17.22 0.83 4.41
C TRP A 85 16.06 0.34 3.54
N LEU A 86 15.03 1.16 3.34
CA LEU A 86 13.82 0.78 2.61
C LEU A 86 13.95 0.97 1.10
N GLY A 87 14.82 1.87 0.64
CA GLY A 87 14.93 2.23 -0.78
C GLY A 87 13.71 3.01 -1.30
N ILE A 88 12.96 3.65 -0.40
CA ILE A 88 11.78 4.47 -0.73
C ILE A 88 11.95 5.82 -0.03
N PRO A 89 11.95 6.95 -0.77
CA PRO A 89 12.01 8.27 -0.15
C PRO A 89 10.73 8.57 0.63
N ARG A 90 10.84 9.40 1.67
CA ARG A 90 9.65 9.95 2.32
C ARG A 90 8.82 10.71 1.30
N THR A 91 7.55 10.38 1.24
CA THR A 91 6.58 10.90 0.29
C THR A 91 5.29 11.26 1.01
N SER A 92 4.43 11.99 0.32
CA SER A 92 3.08 12.25 0.79
C SER A 92 2.06 11.79 -0.24
N VAL A 93 1.24 10.83 0.16
CA VAL A 93 0.24 10.17 -0.68
C VAL A 93 -1.13 10.78 -0.39
N PRO A 94 -1.92 11.15 -1.41
CA PRO A 94 -3.28 11.63 -1.19
C PRO A 94 -4.15 10.52 -0.59
N GLY A 95 -4.94 10.87 0.40
CA GLY A 95 -6.06 10.08 0.87
C GLY A 95 -7.37 10.56 0.28
N ASN A 96 -8.48 9.97 0.72
CA ASN A 96 -9.83 10.37 0.34
C ASN A 96 -10.72 10.33 1.58
N ALA A 97 -10.65 11.39 2.39
CA ALA A 97 -11.34 11.46 3.68
C ALA A 97 -12.85 11.29 3.54
N ALA A 98 -13.46 11.88 2.50
CA ALA A 98 -14.89 11.75 2.22
C ALA A 98 -15.30 10.29 1.96
N LEU A 99 -14.55 9.57 1.11
CA LEU A 99 -14.79 8.16 0.86
C LEU A 99 -14.57 7.31 2.13
N SER A 100 -13.50 7.58 2.89
CA SER A 100 -13.23 6.88 4.15
C SER A 100 -14.38 7.02 5.14
N GLN A 101 -14.91 8.23 5.33
CA GLN A 101 -16.04 8.48 6.23
C GLN A 101 -17.31 7.72 5.81
N GLN A 102 -17.60 7.69 4.50
CA GLN A 102 -18.72 6.91 3.97
C GLN A 102 -18.55 5.41 4.27
N LEU A 103 -17.38 4.83 3.98
CA LEU A 103 -17.10 3.42 4.23
C LEU A 103 -17.18 3.06 5.71
N ILE A 104 -16.60 3.89 6.58
CA ILE A 104 -16.64 3.68 8.03
C ILE A 104 -18.09 3.72 8.54
N GLY A 105 -18.90 4.66 8.07
CA GLY A 105 -20.31 4.76 8.44
C GLY A 105 -21.12 3.51 8.07
N GLU A 106 -20.83 2.87 6.94
CA GLU A 106 -21.47 1.61 6.55
C GLU A 106 -20.93 0.40 7.35
N ILE A 107 -19.64 0.38 7.67
CA ILE A 107 -18.99 -0.72 8.41
C ILE A 107 -19.41 -0.76 9.88
N MET A 108 -19.74 0.39 10.47
CA MET A 108 -20.09 0.51 11.89
C MET A 108 -21.58 0.27 12.19
N GLN A 109 -22.42 0.02 11.18
CA GLN A 109 -23.82 -0.36 11.36
C GLN A 109 -23.94 -1.83 11.77
#